data_AF-A0A3D1PFU1-F1
#
_entry.id   AF-A0A3D1PFU1-F1
#
_cell.length_a   1.000
_cell.length_b   1.000
_cell.length_c   1.000
_cell.angle_alpha   90.00
_cell.angle_beta   90.00
_cell.angle_gamma   90.00
#
_symmetry.space_group_name_H-M   'P 1'
#
loop_
_entity.id
_entity.type
_entity.pdbx_description
1 polymer ?
#
loop_
_entity_poly.entity_id
_entity_poly.type
_entity_poly.pdbx_seq_one_letter_code
_entity_poly.pdbx_strand_id
1 'polypeptide(L)'
;MSKAAWRVLNFDAIYDGYVAANLTPERFLDTLIRLERDVFNIDRPRPKGHRQALLRVAEPLNLKDWFADYQQNRTITVKTVTQKIHQQVQQKLEET
;
A
#
# COMPACT_ATOMS: atom_id res chain seq x y z
N MET A 1 5.52 18.52 -12.75
CA MET A 1 5.64 17.14 -13.26
C MET A 1 4.89 17.03 -14.58
N SER A 2 5.37 16.24 -15.55
CA SER A 2 4.70 16.09 -16.86
C SER A 2 3.47 15.17 -16.75
N LYS A 3 2.45 15.38 -17.61
CA LYS A 3 1.25 14.54 -17.69
C LYS A 3 1.56 13.05 -17.91
N ALA A 4 2.65 12.77 -18.63
CA ALA A 4 3.13 11.41 -18.87
C ALA A 4 3.65 10.74 -17.57
N ALA A 5 4.41 11.46 -16.74
CA ALA A 5 4.90 10.92 -15.47
C ALA A 5 3.75 10.59 -14.50
N TRP A 6 2.70 11.42 -14.48
CA TRP A 6 1.52 11.20 -13.64
C TRP A 6 0.70 9.98 -14.08
N ARG A 7 0.57 9.76 -15.39
CA ARG A 7 -0.08 8.56 -15.96
C ARG A 7 0.64 7.28 -15.57
N VAL A 8 1.96 7.27 -15.70
CA VAL A 8 2.76 6.11 -15.29
C VAL A 8 2.51 5.82 -13.81
N LEU A 9 2.62 6.81 -12.92
CA LEU A 9 2.39 6.60 -11.48
C LEU A 9 0.97 6.12 -11.13
N ASN A 10 -0.06 6.60 -11.84
CA ASN A 10 -1.44 6.19 -11.59
C ASN A 10 -1.73 4.75 -12.00
N PHE A 11 -1.07 4.25 -13.05
CA PHE A 11 -1.29 2.91 -13.59
C PHE A 11 -0.24 1.89 -13.14
N ASP A 12 0.94 2.31 -12.68
CA ASP A 12 1.98 1.44 -12.09
C ASP A 12 1.45 0.65 -10.89
N ALA A 13 0.47 1.20 -10.17
CA ALA A 13 -0.19 0.54 -9.05
C ALA A 13 -1.26 -0.51 -9.44
N ILE A 14 -1.60 -0.64 -10.73
CA ILE A 14 -2.44 -1.73 -11.28
C ILE A 14 -1.55 -2.51 -12.25
N TYR A 15 -0.84 -3.50 -11.73
CA TYR A 15 -0.11 -4.46 -12.57
C TYR A 15 -1.09 -5.38 -13.30
N ASP A 16 -0.64 -6.01 -14.39
CA ASP A 16 -1.45 -6.96 -15.14
C ASP A 16 -1.93 -8.10 -14.23
N GLY A 17 -3.24 -8.35 -14.24
CA GLY A 17 -3.88 -9.28 -13.33
C GLY A 17 -4.25 -8.72 -11.94
N TYR A 18 -4.14 -7.42 -11.66
CA TYR A 18 -4.60 -6.84 -10.38
C TYR A 18 -6.05 -7.22 -10.03
N VAL A 19 -6.96 -7.13 -11.00
CA VAL A 19 -8.36 -7.57 -10.80
C VAL A 19 -8.47 -9.10 -10.84
N ALA A 20 -7.74 -9.75 -11.76
CA ALA A 20 -7.79 -11.21 -11.92
C ALA A 20 -7.24 -11.98 -10.70
N ALA A 21 -6.29 -11.41 -9.96
CA ALA A 21 -5.67 -12.01 -8.79
C ALA A 21 -6.64 -12.13 -7.60
N ASN A 22 -7.66 -11.26 -7.53
CA ASN A 22 -8.74 -11.35 -6.56
C ASN A 22 -9.93 -10.53 -7.06
N LEU A 23 -11.00 -11.22 -7.48
CA LEU A 23 -12.15 -10.63 -8.16
C LEU A 23 -13.12 -9.97 -7.16
N THR A 24 -12.66 -8.94 -6.45
CA THR A 24 -13.51 -8.20 -5.50
C THR A 24 -14.10 -6.93 -6.13
N PRO A 25 -15.34 -6.54 -5.77
CA PRO A 25 -15.95 -5.30 -6.24
C PRO A 25 -15.08 -4.05 -6.01
N GLU A 26 -14.32 -4.02 -4.92
CA GLU A 26 -13.42 -2.92 -4.58
C GLU A 26 -12.30 -2.76 -5.61
N ARG A 27 -11.72 -3.86 -6.09
CA ARG A 27 -10.66 -3.83 -7.12
C ARG A 27 -11.19 -3.36 -8.48
N PHE A 28 -12.42 -3.75 -8.82
CA PHE A 28 -13.12 -3.22 -9.99
C PHE A 28 -13.36 -1.72 -9.87
N LEU A 29 -13.86 -1.27 -8.71
CA LEU A 29 -14.12 0.15 -8.46
C LEU A 29 -12.82 0.98 -8.45
N ASP A 30 -11.71 0.48 -7.90
CA ASP A 30 -10.42 1.20 -7.91
C ASP A 30 -9.91 1.39 -9.34
N THR A 31 -10.05 0.37 -10.18
CA THR A 31 -9.72 0.44 -11.61
C THR A 31 -10.56 1.51 -12.32
N LEU A 32 -11.88 1.50 -12.11
CA LEU A 32 -12.79 2.51 -12.69
C LEU A 32 -12.43 3.93 -12.24
N ILE A 33 -12.10 4.13 -10.96
CA ILE A 33 -11.72 5.46 -10.43
C ILE A 33 -10.43 5.97 -11.06
N ARG A 34 -9.45 5.11 -11.29
CA ARG A 34 -8.19 5.51 -11.95
C ARG A 34 -8.40 5.83 -13.43
N LEU A 35 -9.28 5.11 -14.11
CA LEU A 35 -9.71 5.46 -15.47
C LEU A 35 -10.44 6.82 -15.48
N GLU A 36 -11.36 7.06 -14.55
CA GLU A 36 -12.05 8.35 -14.43
C GLU A 36 -11.06 9.50 -14.20
N ARG A 37 -10.05 9.29 -13.35
CA ARG A 37 -8.98 10.26 -13.09
C ARG A 37 -8.26 10.67 -14.37
N ASP A 38 -7.86 9.71 -15.20
CA ASP A 38 -7.08 10.01 -16.40
C ASP A 38 -7.93 10.52 -17.57
N VAL A 39 -9.09 9.90 -17.81
CA VAL A 39 -9.94 10.21 -18.97
C VAL A 39 -10.67 11.54 -18.77
N PHE A 40 -11.22 11.77 -17.57
CA PHE A 40 -11.98 12.98 -17.28
C PHE A 40 -11.15 14.07 -16.61
N ASN A 41 -9.86 13.83 -16.36
CA ASN A 41 -8.94 14.77 -15.71
C ASN A 41 -9.46 15.24 -14.33
N ILE A 42 -10.09 14.33 -13.58
CA ILE A 42 -10.62 14.58 -12.24
C ILE A 42 -9.61 14.05 -11.23
N ASP A 43 -8.94 14.91 -10.45
CA ASP A 43 -7.94 14.46 -9.47
C ASP A 43 -8.53 13.50 -8.41
N ARG A 44 -9.76 13.78 -7.94
CA ARG A 44 -10.43 13.01 -6.87
C ARG A 44 -11.88 12.68 -7.24
N PRO A 45 -12.10 11.59 -7.99
CA PRO A 45 -13.45 11.15 -8.31
C PRO A 45 -14.23 10.80 -7.05
N ARG A 46 -15.53 11.10 -7.05
CA ARG A 46 -16.40 10.76 -5.93
C ARG A 46 -16.50 9.24 -5.76
N PRO A 47 -16.51 8.71 -4.53
CA PRO A 47 -16.82 7.31 -4.27
C PRO A 47 -18.18 6.92 -4.89
N LYS A 48 -18.23 5.77 -5.57
CA LYS A 48 -19.45 5.27 -6.24
C LYS A 48 -20.27 4.31 -5.38
N GLY A 49 -19.86 4.08 -4.14
CA GLY A 49 -20.49 3.15 -3.21
C GLY A 49 -20.08 3.43 -1.78
N HIS A 50 -20.77 2.75 -0.85
CA HIS A 50 -20.43 2.80 0.56
C HIS A 50 -19.02 2.23 0.77
N ARG A 51 -18.23 2.88 1.62
CA ARG A 51 -16.88 2.42 1.98
C ARG A 51 -16.74 2.48 3.48
N GLN A 52 -16.18 1.42 4.03
CA GLN A 52 -15.75 1.39 5.41
C GLN A 52 -14.23 1.49 5.44
N ALA A 53 -13.70 2.48 6.17
CA ALA A 53 -12.28 2.53 6.44
C ALA A 53 -11.98 1.61 7.63
N LEU A 54 -11.11 0.62 7.42
CA LEU A 54 -10.61 -0.25 8.49
C LEU A 54 -9.21 0.23 8.89
N LEU A 55 -9.04 0.56 10.16
CA LEU A 55 -7.74 0.92 10.73
C LEU A 55 -7.34 -0.18 11.72
N ARG A 56 -6.20 -0.81 11.46
CA ARG A 56 -5.60 -1.81 12.34
C ARG A 56 -4.22 -1.32 12.75
N VAL A 57 -3.95 -1.34 14.05
CA VAL A 57 -2.68 -0.92 14.63
C VAL A 57 -1.96 -2.16 15.13
N ALA A 58 -0.72 -2.34 14.71
CA ALA A 58 0.14 -3.43 15.18
C ALA A 58 0.83 -3.04 16.50
N GLU A 59 1.38 -4.04 17.18
CA GLU A 59 2.16 -3.84 18.40
C GLU A 59 3.38 -2.95 18.13
N PRO A 60 3.59 -1.88 18.93
CA PRO A 60 4.76 -1.02 18.78
C PRO A 60 6.07 -1.78 18.97
N LEU A 61 7.04 -1.52 18.10
CA LEU A 61 8.37 -2.09 18.22
C LEU A 61 9.30 -1.13 19.00
N ASN A 62 9.81 -1.58 20.14
CA ASN A 62 10.81 -0.81 20.89
C ASN A 62 12.19 -0.95 20.23
N LEU A 63 12.75 0.16 19.76
CA LEU A 63 14.06 0.18 19.08
C LEU A 63 15.25 -0.02 20.03
N LYS A 64 15.07 0.20 21.34
CA LYS A 64 16.15 0.01 22.32
C LYS A 64 16.61 -1.44 22.40
N ASP A 65 15.69 -2.38 22.18
CA ASP A 65 15.96 -3.82 22.24
C ASP A 65 16.92 -4.27 21.12
N TRP A 66 17.03 -3.48 20.05
CA TRP A 66 17.88 -3.75 18.89
C TRP A 66 19.21 -2.98 18.92
N PHE A 67 19.47 -2.22 20.00
CA PHE A 67 20.62 -1.33 20.05
C PHE A 67 21.96 -2.07 20.03
N ALA A 68 22.07 -3.20 20.75
CA ALA A 68 23.28 -4.02 20.76
C ALA A 68 23.59 -4.58 19.36
N ASP A 69 22.59 -5.14 18.69
CA ASP A 69 22.72 -5.69 17.34
C ASP A 69 23.02 -4.59 16.31
N TYR A 70 22.45 -3.39 16.49
CA TYR A 70 22.72 -2.24 15.65
C TYR A 70 24.18 -1.78 15.74
N GLN A 71 24.77 -1.79 16.94
CA GLN A 71 26.18 -1.45 17.14
C GLN A 71 27.13 -2.45 16.46
N GLN A 72 26.76 -3.73 16.42
CA GLN A 72 27.57 -4.77 15.78
C GLN A 72 27.44 -4.76 14.26
N ASN A 73 26.21 -4.73 13.73
CA ASN A 73 25.97 -4.73 12.29
C ASN A 73 24.72 -3.94 11.91
N ARG A 74 24.89 -2.61 11.82
CA ARG A 74 23.87 -1.64 11.45
C ARG A 74 23.02 -2.05 10.25
N THR A 75 23.64 -2.44 9.14
CA THR A 75 22.93 -2.70 7.88
C THR A 75 21.98 -3.89 8.01
N ILE A 76 22.43 -4.95 8.65
CA ILE A 76 21.61 -6.16 8.86
C ILE A 76 20.47 -5.84 9.83
N THR A 77 20.76 -5.18 10.95
CA THR A 77 19.75 -4.87 11.98
C THR A 77 18.64 -3.99 11.43
N VAL A 78 18.97 -2.93 10.68
CA VAL A 78 17.96 -2.07 10.03
C VAL A 78 17.08 -2.89 9.07
N LYS A 79 17.70 -3.71 8.21
CA LYS A 79 16.96 -4.56 7.27
C LYS A 79 15.99 -5.50 8.00
N THR A 80 16.44 -6.14 9.08
CA THR A 80 15.63 -7.06 9.89
C THR A 80 14.46 -6.36 10.56
N VAL A 81 14.70 -5.21 11.18
CA VAL A 81 13.65 -4.40 11.83
C VAL A 81 12.61 -3.94 10.80
N THR A 82 13.06 -3.43 9.65
CA THR A 82 12.17 -3.02 8.56
C THR A 82 11.34 -4.20 8.04
N GLN A 83 11.96 -5.37 7.85
CA GLN A 83 11.24 -6.56 7.40
C GLN A 83 10.19 -7.02 8.41
N LYS A 84 10.48 -6.93 9.71
CA LYS A 84 9.54 -7.27 10.78
C LYS A 84 8.33 -6.34 10.79
N ILE A 85 8.55 -5.03 10.66
CA ILE A 85 7.47 -4.04 10.56
C ILE A 85 6.63 -4.31 9.30
N HIS A 86 7.27 -4.58 8.16
CA HIS A 86 6.57 -4.90 6.92
C HIS A 86 5.67 -6.14 7.08
N GLN A 87 6.18 -7.21 7.69
CA GLN A 87 5.39 -8.42 7.97
C GLN A 87 4.20 -8.14 8.89
N GLN A 88 4.36 -7.34 9.96
CA GLN A 88 3.25 -6.96 10.83
C GLN A 88 2.17 -6.18 10.07
N VAL A 89 2.55 -5.27 9.18
CA VAL A 89 1.59 -4.54 8.34
C VAL A 89 0.84 -5.49 7.41
N GLN A 90 1.52 -6.42 6.75
CA GLN A 90 0.88 -7.41 5.87
C GLN A 90 -0.11 -8.30 6.65
N GLN A 91 0.30 -8.81 7.81
CA GLN A 91 -0.58 -9.60 8.68
C GLN A 91 -1.84 -8.81 9.06
N LYS A 92 -1.71 -7.54 9.41
CA LYS A 92 -2.88 -6.69 9.71
C LYS A 92 -3.78 -6.48 8.49
N LEU A 93 -3.25 -6.41 7.28
CA LEU A 93 -4.07 -6.29 6.07
C LEU A 93 -4.86 -7.58 5.75
N GLU A 94 -4.35 -8.74 6.17
CA GLU A 94 -4.97 -10.06 5.94
C GLU A 94 -6.00 -10.47 7.02
N GLU A 95 -5.87 -9.94 8.24
CA GLU A 95 -6.87 -10.14 9.28
C GLU A 95 -8.22 -9.61 8.79
N THR A 96 -9.27 -10.44 8.80
CA THR A 96 -10.64 -10.06 8.41
C THR A 96 -11.34 -9.32 9.54
#